data_AF-A0A6I3KTI8-F1
#
_entry.id   AF-A0A6I3KTI8-F1
#
_cell.length_a   1.000
_cell.length_b   1.000
_cell.length_c   1.000
_cell.angle_alpha   90.00
_cell.angle_beta   90.00
_cell.angle_gamma   90.00
#
_symmetry.space_group_name_H-M   'P 1'
#
loop_
_entity.id
_entity.type
_entity.pdbx_description
1 polymer ?
#
loop_
_entity_poly.entity_id
_entity_poly.type
_entity_poly.pdbx_seq_one_letter_code
_entity_poly.pdbx_strand_id
1 'polypeptide(L)'
;MVWANRPNEPYRLAEGISVQGLTRQLLRNDASGMGNGDYPVPAQAVFYGPPPADLRTSLTAKGFTTSIPERPSFTLPDPGSTAVLNGRGPDDCWMSVDRYDRTAVLHPWLGLSDDQRRAVRDGSAVLLDVTVVCGV
;
A
#
# COMPACT_ATOMS: atom_id res chain seq x y z
N MET A 1 2.90 4.76 31.63
CA MET A 1 3.47 4.44 30.31
C MET A 1 2.66 5.23 29.31
N VAL A 2 3.19 6.36 28.85
CA VAL A 2 2.46 7.28 27.96
C VAL A 2 2.60 6.74 26.55
N TRP A 3 1.52 6.20 26.00
CA TRP A 3 1.41 5.90 24.58
C TRP A 3 1.44 7.25 23.86
N ALA A 4 2.59 7.62 23.31
CA ALA A 4 2.70 8.78 22.46
C ALA A 4 1.97 8.45 21.15
N ASN A 5 0.65 8.64 21.12
CA ASN A 5 -0.12 8.70 19.88
C ASN A 5 0.54 9.75 18.99
N ARG A 6 1.23 9.30 17.94
CA ARG A 6 1.76 10.15 16.87
C ARG A 6 0.82 10.03 15.67
N PRO A 7 -0.38 10.65 15.72
CA PRO A 7 -1.45 10.39 14.77
C PRO A 7 -1.07 10.64 13.30
N ASN A 8 0.00 11.41 13.04
CA ASN A 8 0.39 11.84 11.69
C ASN A 8 1.67 11.16 11.17
N GLU A 9 2.37 10.37 11.98
CA GLU A 9 3.61 9.72 11.53
C GLU A 9 3.42 8.72 10.38
N PRO A 10 2.47 7.76 10.45
CA PRO A 10 2.24 6.85 9.33
C PRO A 10 1.87 7.60 8.05
N TYR A 11 1.08 8.69 8.15
CA TYR A 11 0.71 9.52 7.00
C TYR A 11 1.92 10.22 6.37
N ARG A 12 2.78 10.84 7.19
CA ARG A 12 4.00 11.49 6.71
C ARG A 12 4.94 10.50 6.02
N LEU A 13 5.06 9.30 6.57
CA LEU A 13 5.84 8.23 5.97
C LEU A 13 5.25 7.77 4.64
N ALA A 14 3.94 7.50 4.60
CA ALA A 14 3.23 7.12 3.37
C ALA A 14 3.23 8.23 2.30
N GLU A 15 3.20 9.50 2.67
CA GLU A 15 3.35 10.64 1.75
C GLU A 15 4.71 10.63 1.06
N GLY A 16 5.78 10.28 1.79
CA GLY A 16 7.14 10.19 1.26
C GLY A 16 7.41 8.96 0.38
N ILE A 17 6.44 8.05 0.21
CA ILE A 17 6.59 6.87 -0.63
C ILE A 17 6.31 7.22 -2.09
N SER A 18 7.16 6.72 -2.98
CA SER A 18 6.96 6.81 -4.43
C SER A 18 7.42 5.53 -5.11
N VAL A 19 6.83 5.24 -6.27
CA VAL A 19 7.21 4.09 -7.10
C VAL A 19 7.53 4.60 -8.50
N GLN A 20 8.75 4.37 -8.95
CA GLN A 20 9.21 4.79 -10.28
C GLN A 20 8.29 4.21 -11.37
N GLY A 21 7.82 5.08 -12.26
CA GLY A 21 6.96 4.70 -13.39
C GLY A 21 5.48 4.51 -13.06
N LEU A 22 5.08 4.68 -11.79
CA LEU A 22 3.67 4.60 -11.38
C LEU A 22 3.18 5.95 -10.85
N THR A 23 1.88 6.20 -11.03
CA THR A 23 1.19 7.42 -10.60
C THR A 23 0.41 7.15 -9.33
N ARG A 24 0.63 7.99 -8.30
CA ARG A 24 -0.17 7.95 -7.06
C ARG A 24 -1.64 8.23 -7.36
N GLN A 25 -2.52 7.35 -6.90
CA GLN A 25 -3.97 7.50 -7.02
C GLN A 25 -4.51 8.31 -5.84
N LEU A 26 -5.44 9.21 -6.14
CA LEU A 26 -6.28 9.83 -5.14
C LEU A 26 -7.43 8.88 -4.84
N LEU A 27 -7.46 8.33 -3.63
CA LEU A 27 -8.57 7.50 -3.19
C LEU A 27 -9.83 8.36 -3.07
N ARG A 28 -11.00 7.76 -3.29
CA ARG A 28 -12.25 8.45 -2.97
C ARG A 28 -12.31 8.64 -1.44
N ASN A 29 -12.83 9.80 -1.02
CA ASN A 29 -12.82 10.29 0.38
C ASN A 29 -13.52 9.37 1.40
N ASP A 30 -14.01 8.20 1.00
CA ASP A 30 -14.57 7.14 1.85
C ASP A 30 -13.53 6.09 2.29
N ALA A 31 -12.32 6.10 1.73
CA ALA A 31 -11.28 5.09 1.99
C ALA A 31 -10.33 5.41 3.15
N SER A 32 -10.36 6.62 3.71
CA SER A 32 -9.64 6.92 4.96
C SER A 32 -10.36 6.21 6.09
N GLY A 33 -9.97 4.95 6.35
CA GLY A 33 -10.47 4.15 7.45
C GLY A 33 -10.45 4.98 8.72
N MET A 34 -11.64 5.31 9.22
CA MET A 34 -11.76 5.90 10.55
C MET A 34 -11.35 4.79 11.52
N GLY A 35 -10.14 4.89 12.09
CA GLY A 35 -9.74 3.99 13.17
C GLY A 35 -10.77 4.12 14.29
N ASN A 36 -11.38 3.00 14.66
CA ASN A 36 -11.97 2.89 15.98
C ASN A 36 -10.78 3.02 16.95
N GLY A 37 -10.83 3.99 17.87
CA GLY A 37 -9.68 4.51 18.65
C GLY A 37 -8.85 3.53 19.49
N ASP A 38 -9.00 2.22 19.27
CA ASP A 38 -8.23 1.12 19.83
C ASP A 38 -7.01 0.72 18.98
N TYR A 39 -6.94 1.12 17.70
CA TYR A 39 -5.80 0.83 16.81
C TYR A 39 -5.32 2.07 16.05
N PRO A 40 -3.99 2.26 15.88
CA PRO A 40 -3.47 3.35 15.07
C PRO A 40 -4.02 3.25 13.64
N VAL A 41 -4.48 4.37 13.10
CA VAL A 41 -5.05 4.41 11.74
C VAL A 41 -3.92 4.10 10.74
N PRO A 42 -4.04 3.03 9.94
CA PRO A 42 -3.09 2.78 8.86
C PRO A 42 -3.13 3.92 7.85
N ALA A 43 -1.96 4.40 7.42
CA ALA A 43 -1.86 5.31 6.29
C ALA A 43 -1.65 4.51 5.00
N GLN A 44 -2.41 4.87 3.97
CA GLN A 44 -2.35 4.18 2.68
C GLN A 44 -1.82 5.10 1.57
N ALA A 45 -1.07 4.52 0.66
CA ALA A 45 -0.62 5.14 -0.57
C ALA A 45 -0.79 4.17 -1.74
N VAL A 46 -1.73 4.48 -2.63
CA VAL A 46 -2.04 3.64 -3.78
C VAL A 46 -1.39 4.18 -5.05
N PHE A 47 -0.80 3.29 -5.86
CA PHE A 47 -0.10 3.63 -7.09
C PHE A 47 -0.63 2.79 -8.26
N TYR A 48 -0.79 3.40 -9.43
CA TYR A 48 -1.26 2.74 -10.65
C TYR A 48 -0.29 3.01 -11.80
N GLY A 49 -0.02 1.99 -12.61
CA GLY A 49 0.80 2.13 -13.79
C GLY A 49 1.25 0.78 -14.36
N PRO A 50 2.19 0.78 -15.32
CA PRO A 50 2.76 -0.45 -15.84
C PRO A 50 3.45 -1.26 -14.71
N PRO A 51 3.46 -2.60 -14.80
CA PRO A 51 4.16 -3.43 -13.83
C PRO A 51 5.66 -3.08 -13.81
N PRO A 52 6.24 -2.74 -12.64
CA PRO A 52 7.68 -2.49 -12.55
C PRO A 52 8.44 -3.79 -12.80
N ALA A 53 9.59 -3.69 -13.49
CA ALA A 53 10.47 -4.84 -13.74
C ALA A 53 11.02 -5.42 -12.43
N ASP A 54 11.43 -4.55 -11.50
CA ASP A 54 11.76 -4.92 -10.13
C ASP A 54 11.20 -3.87 -9.16
N LEU A 55 10.30 -4.29 -8.28
CA LEU A 55 9.68 -3.42 -7.30
C LEU A 55 10.68 -2.94 -6.24
N ARG A 56 11.70 -3.74 -5.91
CA ARG A 56 12.70 -3.39 -4.87
C ARG A 56 13.52 -2.17 -5.25
N THR A 57 13.82 -2.03 -6.54
CA THR A 57 14.58 -0.89 -7.06
C THR A 57 13.69 0.27 -7.46
N SER A 58 12.42 0.02 -7.74
CA SER A 58 11.46 1.04 -8.16
C SER A 58 10.79 1.77 -6.99
N LEU A 59 10.72 1.14 -5.82
CA LEU A 59 10.11 1.71 -4.61
C LEU A 59 11.12 2.58 -3.85
N THR A 60 10.78 3.85 -3.65
CA THR A 60 11.46 4.74 -2.70
C THR A 60 10.58 4.89 -1.46
N ALA A 61 11.03 4.33 -0.34
CA ALA A 61 10.37 4.42 0.97
C ALA A 61 11.40 4.84 2.03
N LYS A 62 11.69 6.15 2.10
CA LYS A 62 12.77 6.67 2.97
C LYS A 62 12.48 6.34 4.44
N GLY A 63 13.45 5.73 5.10
CA GLY A 63 13.34 5.30 6.50
C GLY A 63 12.93 3.84 6.66
N PHE A 64 12.50 3.15 5.60
CA PHE A 64 12.20 1.72 5.66
C PHE A 64 13.37 0.88 5.15
N THR A 65 13.64 -0.21 5.86
CA THR A 65 14.42 -1.34 5.34
C THR A 65 13.45 -2.35 4.75
N THR A 66 13.57 -2.65 3.45
CA THR A 66 12.60 -3.46 2.71
C THR A 66 13.02 -4.93 2.61
N SER A 67 12.06 -5.84 2.60
CA SER A 67 12.27 -7.28 2.44
C SER A 67 11.14 -7.93 1.65
N ILE A 68 11.41 -9.05 0.99
CA ILE A 68 10.35 -9.86 0.37
C ILE A 68 9.72 -10.74 1.46
N PRO A 69 8.38 -10.82 1.55
CA PRO A 69 7.72 -11.76 2.46
C PRO A 69 8.09 -13.21 2.11
N GLU A 70 8.50 -14.00 3.12
CA GLU A 70 8.90 -15.41 2.94
C GLU A 70 7.73 -16.33 2.54
N ARG A 71 6.48 -15.91 2.82
CA ARG A 71 5.25 -16.55 2.34
C ARG A 71 4.19 -15.48 2.04
N PRO A 72 3.33 -15.68 1.04
CA PRO A 72 2.08 -14.94 0.93
C PRO A 72 1.27 -15.18 2.20
N SER A 73 0.81 -14.12 2.87
CA SER A 73 -0.21 -14.26 3.90
C SER A 73 -1.47 -14.81 3.22
N PHE A 74 -1.86 -16.04 3.56
CA PHE A 74 -3.10 -16.64 3.03
C PHE A 74 -4.38 -15.91 3.51
N THR A 75 -4.22 -14.98 4.44
CA THR A 75 -5.21 -14.00 4.89
C THR A 75 -4.81 -12.62 4.39
N LEU A 76 -4.92 -12.38 3.08
CA LEU A 76 -5.01 -11.01 2.59
C LEU A 76 -6.48 -10.58 2.68
N PRO A 77 -6.77 -9.39 3.24
CA PRO A 77 -8.14 -8.88 3.34
C PRO A 77 -8.79 -8.68 1.97
N ASP A 78 -7.97 -8.52 0.92
CA ASP A 78 -8.43 -8.27 -0.44
C ASP A 78 -8.22 -9.49 -1.35
N PRO A 79 -9.30 -10.14 -1.82
CA PRO A 79 -9.19 -11.30 -2.70
C PRO A 79 -8.43 -10.99 -3.99
N GLY A 80 -7.36 -11.74 -4.23
CA GLY A 80 -6.55 -11.64 -5.45
C GLY A 80 -5.50 -10.52 -5.43
N SER A 81 -5.26 -9.86 -4.29
CA SER A 81 -4.01 -9.13 -4.07
C SER A 81 -2.90 -10.10 -3.63
N THR A 82 -1.64 -9.68 -3.75
CA THR A 82 -0.47 -10.43 -3.26
C THR A 82 0.48 -9.48 -2.56
N ALA A 83 0.83 -9.78 -1.30
CA ALA A 83 1.90 -9.11 -0.59
C ALA A 83 3.24 -9.38 -1.31
N VAL A 84 3.86 -8.33 -1.83
CA VAL A 84 5.09 -8.42 -2.65
C VAL A 84 6.30 -7.85 -1.95
N LEU A 85 6.12 -6.98 -0.95
CA LEU A 85 7.21 -6.36 -0.22
C LEU A 85 6.75 -5.90 1.15
N ASN A 86 7.60 -6.05 2.15
CA ASN A 86 7.43 -5.51 3.49
C ASN A 86 8.52 -4.49 3.79
N GLY A 87 8.31 -3.62 4.76
CA GLY A 87 9.32 -2.72 5.28
C GLY A 87 9.24 -2.59 6.80
N ARG A 88 10.42 -2.49 7.44
CA ARG A 88 10.55 -2.04 8.83
C ARG A 88 11.07 -0.61 8.86
N GLY A 89 10.28 0.28 9.44
CA GLY A 89 10.55 1.71 9.54
C GLY A 89 11.12 2.10 10.91
N PRO A 90 11.38 3.40 11.13
CA PRO A 90 11.73 3.92 12.45
C PRO A 90 10.54 3.81 13.40
N ASP A 91 10.81 3.98 14.70
CA ASP A 91 9.77 4.22 15.73
C ASP A 91 8.61 3.21 15.68
N ASP A 92 8.97 1.92 15.51
CA ASP A 92 8.01 0.81 15.50
C ASP A 92 6.94 0.93 14.38
N CYS A 93 7.38 1.45 13.22
CA CYS A 93 6.58 1.46 12.01
C CYS A 93 6.82 0.23 11.14
N TRP A 94 5.77 -0.27 10.52
CA TRP A 94 5.77 -1.34 9.54
C TRP A 94 5.07 -0.90 8.26
N MET A 95 5.54 -1.41 7.13
CA MET A 95 4.99 -1.17 5.81
C MET A 95 4.69 -2.51 5.12
N SER A 96 3.53 -2.62 4.50
CA SER A 96 3.19 -3.65 3.50
C SER A 96 3.04 -3.02 2.13
N VAL A 97 3.41 -3.76 1.10
CA VAL A 97 3.09 -3.45 -0.29
C VAL A 97 2.34 -4.63 -0.88
N ASP A 98 1.09 -4.40 -1.21
CA ASP A 98 0.19 -5.35 -1.83
C ASP A 98 0.01 -5.02 -3.30
N ARG A 99 0.19 -6.02 -4.16
CA ARG A 99 0.02 -5.90 -5.61
C ARG A 99 -1.32 -6.47 -6.03
N TYR A 100 -2.10 -5.67 -6.75
CA TYR A 100 -3.32 -6.07 -7.43
C TYR A 100 -2.99 -6.23 -8.91
N ASP A 101 -3.17 -7.45 -9.42
CA ASP A 101 -2.90 -7.81 -10.80
C ASP A 101 -4.16 -8.35 -11.50
N ARG A 102 -3.98 -9.14 -12.56
CA ARG A 102 -5.04 -9.70 -13.40
C ARG A 102 -6.14 -10.42 -12.62
N THR A 103 -5.78 -11.01 -11.47
CA THR A 103 -6.69 -11.84 -10.68
C THR A 103 -7.36 -11.07 -9.53
N ALA A 104 -6.97 -9.81 -9.32
CA ALA A 104 -7.43 -9.03 -8.20
C ALA A 104 -8.89 -8.58 -8.33
N VAL A 105 -9.62 -8.65 -7.22
CA VAL A 105 -10.95 -8.06 -7.10
C VAL A 105 -10.77 -6.58 -6.74
N LEU A 106 -10.93 -5.69 -7.74
CA LEU A 106 -10.72 -4.25 -7.57
C LEU A 106 -11.94 -3.56 -6.96
N HIS A 107 -11.83 -3.10 -5.72
CA HIS A 107 -12.90 -2.39 -5.03
C HIS A 107 -13.26 -1.03 -5.68
N PRO A 108 -14.51 -0.54 -5.51
CA PRO A 108 -14.93 0.78 -6.02
C PRO A 108 -14.18 1.96 -5.40
N TRP A 109 -13.81 1.89 -4.12
CA TRP A 109 -13.17 2.98 -3.37
C TRP A 109 -11.76 3.33 -3.90
N LEU A 110 -11.12 2.42 -4.65
CA LEU A 110 -9.85 2.66 -5.35
C LEU A 110 -9.93 3.77 -6.41
N GLY A 111 -11.14 4.22 -6.78
CA GLY A 111 -11.33 5.37 -7.67
C GLY A 111 -10.96 5.12 -9.14
N LEU A 112 -10.64 3.88 -9.51
CA LEU A 112 -10.23 3.51 -10.87
C LEU A 112 -11.36 3.65 -11.90
N SER A 113 -11.03 4.24 -13.06
CA SER A 113 -11.88 4.24 -14.25
C SER A 113 -12.02 2.84 -14.86
N ASP A 114 -13.01 2.66 -15.74
CA ASP A 114 -13.23 1.39 -16.44
C ASP A 114 -12.02 0.98 -17.30
N ASP A 115 -11.37 1.94 -17.94
CA ASP A 115 -10.15 1.70 -18.73
C ASP A 115 -8.98 1.24 -17.86
N GLN A 116 -8.81 1.85 -16.68
CA GLN A 116 -7.78 1.43 -15.72
C GLN A 116 -8.06 0.02 -15.18
N ARG A 117 -9.32 -0.26 -14.84
CA ARG A 117 -9.75 -1.61 -14.40
C ARG A 117 -9.49 -2.66 -15.48
N ARG A 118 -9.77 -2.32 -16.74
CA ARG A 118 -9.48 -3.19 -17.89
C ARG A 118 -7.98 -3.41 -18.06
N ALA A 119 -7.17 -2.35 -17.98
CA ALA A 119 -5.72 -2.44 -18.10
C ALA A 119 -5.09 -3.39 -17.05
N VAL A 120 -5.60 -3.38 -15.81
CA VAL A 120 -5.18 -4.33 -14.76
C VAL A 120 -5.58 -5.76 -15.11
N ARG A 121 -6.83 -5.99 -15.55
CA ARG A 121 -7.32 -7.32 -15.95
C ARG A 121 -6.53 -7.91 -17.12
N ASP A 122 -6.14 -7.07 -18.08
CA ASP A 122 -5.32 -7.47 -19.22
C ASP A 122 -3.82 -7.63 -18.84
N GLY A 123 -3.45 -7.16 -17.65
CA GLY A 123 -2.08 -7.17 -17.10
C GLY A 123 -1.13 -6.20 -17.77
N SER A 124 -1.65 -5.20 -18.45
CA SER A 124 -0.88 -4.06 -18.96
C SER A 124 -0.60 -3.01 -17.87
N ALA A 125 -1.35 -3.08 -16.76
CA ALA A 125 -1.15 -2.26 -15.58
C ALA A 125 -1.24 -3.09 -14.29
N VAL A 126 -0.76 -2.51 -13.20
CA VAL A 126 -0.91 -3.02 -11.83
C VAL A 126 -1.35 -1.89 -10.93
N LEU A 127 -1.92 -2.27 -9.78
CA LEU A 127 -2.10 -1.36 -8.66
C LEU A 127 -1.25 -1.86 -7.49
N LEU A 128 -0.54 -0.94 -6.84
CA LEU A 128 0.20 -1.19 -5.62
C LEU A 128 -0.46 -0.42 -4.49
N ASP A 129 -0.91 -1.12 -3.46
CA ASP A 129 -1.35 -0.50 -2.20
C ASP A 129 -0.20 -0.60 -1.19
N VAL A 130 0.26 0.55 -0.72
CA VAL A 130 1.28 0.64 0.31
C VAL A 130 0.62 1.07 1.61
N THR A 131 0.56 0.16 2.58
CA THR A 131 -0.01 0.41 3.90
C THR A 131 1.11 0.60 4.92
N VAL A 132 1.07 1.69 5.68
CA VAL A 132 2.00 2.02 6.76
C VAL A 132 1.24 2.06 8.09
N VAL A 133 1.75 1.34 9.08
CA VAL A 133 1.23 1.29 10.46
C VAL A 133 2.37 1.57 11.43
N CYS A 134 2.12 2.29 12.52
CA CYS A 134 3.14 2.59 13.54
C CYS A 134 2.59 2.35 14.95
N GLY A 135 3.44 1.88 15.85
CA GLY A 135 3.10 1.62 17.25
C GLY A 135 2.34 0.30 17.44
N VAL A 136 2.90 -0.79 16.91
CA VAL A 136 2.32 -2.15 16.87
C VAL A 136 2.90 -3.07 17.94
#